data_AF-A0A3B9MYN8-F1
#
_entry.id   AF-A0A3B9MYN8-F1
#
_cell.length_a   1.000
_cell.length_b   1.000
_cell.length_c   1.000
_cell.angle_alpha   90.00
_cell.angle_beta   90.00
_cell.angle_gamma   90.00
#
_symmetry.space_group_name_H-M   'P 1'
#
loop_
_entity.id
_entity.type
_entity.pdbx_description
1 polymer ?
#
loop_
_entity_poly.entity_id
_entity_poly.type
_entity_poly.pdbx_seq_one_letter_code
_entity_poly.pdbx_strand_id
1 'polypeptide(L)'
;MENSLIYKVYDFINQIIHPKDLKPLLTNPIKRCPVTGLDISMQAKNSKFITVSGIKWYYRYEREIYYQFLAIRLNESSVKKDIETQFRLIAHSIRNAESNPRNNTRRAIQKLLAEKNSLFNNLQLIEKTKLQEAGFYSD
;
A
#
# COMPACT_ATOMS: atom_id res chain seq x y z
N MET A 1 19.78 23.24 9.65
CA MET A 1 21.01 22.64 9.10
C MET A 1 21.60 21.74 10.17
N GLU A 2 21.04 20.55 10.32
CA GLU A 2 21.47 19.62 11.36
C GLU A 2 22.70 18.83 10.89
N ASN A 3 23.59 18.60 11.84
CA ASN A 3 25.02 18.33 11.62
C ASN A 3 25.26 17.01 10.87
N SER A 4 25.52 17.09 9.57
CA SER A 4 25.94 15.94 8.73
C SER A 4 27.19 15.23 9.26
N LEU A 5 27.96 15.92 10.10
CA LEU A 5 29.14 15.39 10.78
C LEU A 5 28.78 14.35 11.85
N ILE A 6 27.67 14.55 12.58
CA ILE A 6 27.22 13.61 13.61
C ILE A 6 26.76 12.30 12.97
N TYR A 7 26.03 12.38 11.86
CA TYR A 7 25.59 11.19 11.11
C TYR A 7 26.78 10.40 10.55
N LYS A 8 27.79 11.08 10.00
CA LYS A 8 29.03 10.41 9.52
C LYS A 8 29.81 9.73 10.64
N VAL A 9 29.89 10.36 11.81
CA VAL A 9 30.56 9.77 12.99
C VAL A 9 29.78 8.56 13.50
N TYR A 10 28.45 8.65 13.54
CA TYR A 10 27.58 7.54 13.93
C TYR A 10 27.70 6.35 12.97
N ASP A 11 27.69 6.61 11.67
CA ASP A 11 27.85 5.58 10.63
C ASP A 11 29.22 4.92 10.71
N PHE A 12 30.28 5.70 10.91
CA PHE A 12 31.64 5.18 11.06
C PHE A 12 31.79 4.29 12.30
N ILE A 13 31.25 4.71 13.44
CA ILE A 13 31.29 3.92 14.68
C ILE A 13 30.51 2.61 14.52
N ASN A 14 29.32 2.66 13.90
CA ASN A 14 28.53 1.46 13.64
C ASN A 14 29.23 0.48 12.68
N GLN A 15 29.96 0.98 11.68
CA GLN A 15 30.75 0.15 10.76
C GLN A 15 31.88 -0.61 11.48
N ILE A 16 32.49 0.00 12.50
CA ILE A 16 33.55 -0.62 13.29
C ILE A 16 32.99 -1.67 14.26
N ILE A 17 31.87 -1.37 14.92
CA ILE A 17 31.29 -2.23 15.95
C ILE A 17 30.54 -3.42 15.31
N HIS A 18 29.92 -3.22 14.14
CA HIS A 18 29.09 -4.22 13.46
C HIS A 18 29.51 -4.45 11.98
N PRO A 19 30.74 -4.96 11.73
CA PRO A 19 31.26 -5.09 10.36
C PRO A 19 30.50 -6.11 9.49
N LYS A 20 29.73 -7.02 10.11
CA LYS A 20 28.92 -8.05 9.41
C LYS A 20 27.55 -7.54 8.96
N ASP A 21 27.13 -6.37 9.43
CA ASP A 21 25.82 -5.77 9.10
C ASP A 21 25.91 -4.82 7.89
N LEU A 22 27.11 -4.58 7.37
CA LEU A 22 27.35 -4.00 6.06
C LEU A 22 26.82 -4.95 4.98
N LYS A 23 25.53 -4.85 4.68
CA LYS A 23 25.02 -5.32 3.39
C LYS A 23 25.81 -4.59 2.31
N PRO A 24 26.43 -5.31 1.35
CA PRO A 24 27.03 -4.64 0.21
C PRO A 24 25.96 -3.74 -0.44
N LEU A 25 26.38 -2.57 -0.91
CA LEU A 25 25.62 -1.68 -1.80
C LEU A 25 25.39 -2.38 -3.16
N LEU A 26 24.82 -3.58 -3.14
CA LEU A 26 24.13 -4.14 -4.29
C LEU A 26 22.87 -3.30 -4.42
N THR A 27 22.93 -2.31 -5.31
CA THR A 27 21.80 -1.50 -5.76
C THR A 27 20.79 -2.42 -6.42
N ASN A 28 20.07 -3.20 -5.61
CA ASN A 28 18.88 -3.88 -6.06
C ASN A 28 17.99 -2.80 -6.70
N PRO A 29 17.45 -3.04 -7.91
CA PRO A 29 16.62 -2.06 -8.57
C PRO A 29 15.49 -1.66 -7.63
N ILE A 30 15.29 -0.35 -7.46
CA ILE A 30 14.28 0.19 -6.55
C ILE A 30 12.92 -0.38 -6.95
N LYS A 31 12.38 -1.23 -6.11
CA LYS A 31 11.07 -1.84 -6.29
C LYS A 31 10.06 -0.98 -5.58
N ARG A 32 9.09 -0.41 -6.30
CA ARG A 32 8.05 0.44 -5.69
C ARG A 32 6.72 -0.29 -5.59
N CYS A 33 6.01 -0.07 -4.48
CA CYS A 33 4.62 -0.48 -4.33
C CYS A 33 3.76 0.34 -5.29
N PRO A 34 2.95 -0.27 -6.18
CA PRO A 34 2.15 0.48 -7.16
C PRO A 34 1.04 1.32 -6.52
N VAL A 35 0.63 1.01 -5.29
CA VAL A 35 -0.46 1.71 -4.59
C VAL A 35 0.06 2.90 -3.77
N THR A 36 1.23 2.78 -3.16
CA THR A 36 1.76 3.81 -2.25
C THR A 36 2.97 4.55 -2.80
N GLY A 37 3.59 4.06 -3.88
CA GLY A 37 4.84 4.60 -4.42
C GLY A 37 6.08 4.34 -3.55
N LEU A 38 5.91 3.80 -2.34
CA LEU A 38 6.99 3.53 -1.39
C LEU A 38 7.93 2.44 -1.90
N ASP A 39 9.20 2.55 -1.53
CA ASP A 39 10.21 1.52 -1.78
C ASP A 39 9.88 0.25 -0.97
N ILE A 40 9.89 -0.89 -1.64
CA ILE A 40 9.66 -2.22 -1.06
C ILE A 40 10.83 -3.16 -1.37
N SER A 41 11.98 -2.62 -1.76
CA SER A 41 13.20 -3.39 -2.08
C SER A 41 13.74 -4.16 -0.88
N MET A 42 13.42 -3.74 0.35
CA MET A 42 13.76 -4.46 1.58
C MET A 42 12.92 -5.74 1.80
N GLN A 43 11.84 -5.94 1.03
CA GLN A 43 10.96 -7.11 1.13
C GLN A 43 11.42 -8.27 0.22
N ALA A 44 10.76 -9.43 0.37
CA ALA A 44 10.97 -10.57 -0.52
C ALA A 44 10.76 -10.20 -2.00
N LYS A 45 11.63 -10.71 -2.88
CA LYS A 45 11.72 -10.37 -4.31
C LYS A 45 10.38 -10.42 -5.05
N ASN A 46 9.46 -11.30 -4.67
CA ASN A 46 8.17 -11.50 -5.35
C ASN A 46 7.03 -10.62 -4.80
N SER A 47 7.29 -9.76 -3.80
CA SER A 47 6.25 -8.94 -3.18
C SER A 47 5.81 -7.79 -4.10
N LYS A 48 4.59 -7.79 -4.64
CA LYS A 48 4.07 -6.67 -5.45
C LYS A 48 3.72 -5.43 -4.62
N PHE A 49 3.15 -5.65 -3.42
CA PHE A 49 2.69 -4.60 -2.52
C PHE A 49 3.50 -4.57 -1.22
N ILE A 50 3.32 -3.50 -0.45
CA ILE A 50 3.86 -3.47 0.91
C ILE A 50 3.24 -4.60 1.75
N THR A 51 4.09 -5.32 2.47
CA THR A 51 3.69 -6.43 3.36
C THR A 51 3.66 -5.96 4.81
N VAL A 52 3.13 -6.79 5.70
CA VAL A 52 3.17 -6.51 7.15
C VAL A 52 4.62 -6.28 7.61
N SER A 53 5.57 -7.10 7.13
CA SER A 53 6.99 -6.92 7.44
C SER A 53 7.56 -5.60 6.91
N GLY A 54 7.14 -5.17 5.71
CA GLY A 54 7.52 -3.85 5.17
C GLY A 54 6.98 -2.70 6.02
N ILE A 55 5.73 -2.80 6.49
CA ILE A 55 5.13 -1.79 7.37
C ILE A 55 5.87 -1.72 8.72
N LYS A 56 6.22 -2.88 9.31
CA LYS A 56 7.06 -2.93 10.52
C LYS A 56 8.41 -2.26 10.31
N TRP A 57 9.01 -2.47 9.14
CA TRP A 57 10.28 -1.83 8.78
C TRP A 57 10.13 -0.30 8.75
N TYR A 58 9.13 0.23 8.04
CA TYR A 58 8.86 1.67 8.03
C TYR A 58 8.56 2.23 9.42
N TYR A 59 7.76 1.54 10.22
CA TYR A 59 7.46 1.97 11.58
C TYR A 59 8.72 2.06 12.47
N ARG A 60 9.68 1.14 12.27
CA ARG A 60 10.91 1.06 13.06
C ARG A 60 11.99 2.03 12.61
N TYR A 61 12.18 2.19 11.30
CA TYR A 61 13.34 2.90 10.73
C TYR A 61 12.98 4.24 10.07
N GLU A 62 11.76 4.39 9.57
CA GLU A 62 11.31 5.58 8.81
C GLU A 62 9.91 6.01 9.28
N ARG A 63 9.83 6.34 10.57
CA ARG A 63 8.56 6.55 11.28
C ARG A 63 7.72 7.69 10.71
N GLU A 64 8.36 8.73 10.18
CA GLU A 64 7.68 9.84 9.52
C GLU A 64 6.91 9.37 8.28
N ILE A 65 7.55 8.55 7.44
CA ILE A 65 6.92 7.96 6.26
C ILE A 65 5.77 7.03 6.66
N TYR A 66 5.94 6.27 7.75
CA TYR A 66 4.86 5.46 8.29
C TYR A 66 3.63 6.32 8.63
N TYR A 67 3.79 7.41 9.39
CA TYR A 67 2.65 8.22 9.79
C TYR A 67 2.02 9.00 8.63
N GLN A 68 2.84 9.48 7.69
CA GLN A 68 2.34 10.25 6.54
C GLN A 68 1.61 9.38 5.51
N PHE A 69 2.11 8.18 5.20
CA PHE A 69 1.62 7.40 4.07
C PHE A 69 0.89 6.11 4.46
N LEU A 70 1.23 5.50 5.60
CA LEU A 70 0.72 4.19 5.99
C LEU A 70 -0.39 4.29 7.04
N ALA A 71 -0.16 5.05 8.12
CA ALA A 71 -1.11 5.19 9.22
C ALA A 71 -2.44 5.83 8.79
N ILE A 72 -2.41 6.73 7.80
CA ILE A 72 -3.59 7.39 7.22
C ILE A 72 -4.60 6.41 6.62
N ARG A 73 -4.20 5.15 6.37
CA ARG A 73 -5.08 4.11 5.81
C ARG A 73 -5.95 3.42 6.86
N LEU A 74 -5.74 3.73 8.14
CA LEU A 74 -6.57 3.25 9.24
C LEU A 74 -7.76 4.17 9.43
N ASN A 75 -8.93 3.58 9.70
CA ASN A 75 -10.07 4.34 10.22
C ASN A 75 -9.96 4.50 11.75
N GLU A 76 -10.77 5.39 12.32
CA GLU A 76 -10.71 5.75 13.75
C GLU A 76 -10.79 4.55 14.69
N SER A 77 -11.65 3.56 14.38
CA SER A 77 -11.78 2.35 15.19
C SER A 77 -10.56 1.44 15.08
N SER A 78 -9.87 1.45 13.94
CA SER A 78 -8.65 0.65 13.73
C SER A 78 -7.43 1.27 14.38
N VAL A 79 -7.37 2.61 14.51
CA VAL A 79 -6.29 3.31 15.24
C VAL A 79 -6.25 2.91 16.72
N LYS A 80 -7.41 2.56 17.31
CA LYS A 80 -7.50 2.13 18.71
C LYS A 80 -7.07 0.68 18.95
N LYS A 81 -6.83 -0.10 17.89
CA LYS A 81 -6.40 -1.51 18.00
C LYS A 81 -4.93 -1.60 18.35
N ASP A 82 -4.47 -2.78 18.76
CA ASP A 82 -3.05 -3.04 18.96
C ASP A 82 -2.25 -2.85 17.66
N ILE A 83 -0.97 -2.51 17.81
CA ILE A 83 -0.10 -2.11 16.70
C ILE A 83 0.07 -3.23 15.65
N GLU A 84 0.08 -4.50 16.06
CA GLU A 84 0.20 -5.63 15.14
C GLU A 84 -1.06 -5.79 14.28
N THR A 85 -2.23 -5.62 14.90
CA THR A 85 -3.50 -5.57 14.17
C THR A 85 -3.55 -4.38 13.22
N GLN A 86 -3.07 -3.20 13.63
CA GLN A 86 -2.97 -2.04 12.74
C GLN A 86 -2.11 -2.35 11.50
N PHE A 87 -0.94 -2.96 11.66
CA PHE A 87 -0.08 -3.32 10.53
C PHE A 87 -0.76 -4.28 9.55
N ARG A 88 -1.51 -5.27 10.06
CA ARG A 88 -2.28 -6.19 9.21
C ARG A 88 -3.36 -5.45 8.42
N LEU A 89 -4.08 -4.53 9.06
CA LEU A 89 -5.14 -3.75 8.44
C LEU A 89 -4.61 -2.80 7.36
N ILE A 90 -3.48 -2.13 7.61
CA ILE A 90 -2.81 -1.30 6.60
C ILE A 90 -2.40 -2.16 5.40
N ALA A 91 -1.73 -3.30 5.62
CA ALA A 91 -1.33 -4.19 4.52
C ALA A 91 -2.53 -4.67 3.71
N HIS A 92 -3.64 -5.01 4.38
CA HIS A 92 -4.87 -5.43 3.72
C HIS A 92 -5.50 -4.29 2.91
N SER A 93 -5.60 -3.09 3.48
CA SER A 93 -6.09 -1.87 2.81
C SER A 93 -5.31 -1.56 1.53
N ILE A 94 -3.98 -1.73 1.56
CA ILE A 94 -3.12 -1.48 0.40
C ILE A 94 -3.37 -2.50 -0.70
N ARG A 95 -3.45 -3.79 -0.37
CA ARG A 95 -3.75 -4.84 -1.37
C ARG A 95 -5.13 -4.66 -2.00
N ASN A 96 -6.11 -4.27 -1.18
CA ASN A 96 -7.49 -4.08 -1.63
C ASN A 96 -7.67 -2.86 -2.53
N ALA A 97 -6.76 -1.88 -2.49
CA ALA A 97 -6.87 -0.66 -3.29
C ALA A 97 -6.90 -0.93 -4.80
N GLU A 98 -6.24 -2.00 -5.27
CA GLU A 98 -6.24 -2.38 -6.68
C GLU A 98 -7.54 -3.10 -7.09
N SER A 99 -8.01 -4.04 -6.28
CA SER A 99 -9.13 -4.92 -6.66
C SER A 99 -10.52 -4.38 -6.29
N ASN A 100 -10.61 -3.56 -5.23
CA ASN A 100 -11.90 -3.09 -4.72
C ASN A 100 -12.67 -2.19 -5.70
N PRO A 101 -12.06 -1.22 -6.39
CA PRO A 101 -12.78 -0.37 -7.34
C PRO A 101 -13.53 -1.19 -8.38
N ARG A 102 -12.80 -2.06 -9.11
CA ARG A 102 -13.38 -2.99 -10.10
C ARG A 102 -14.47 -3.88 -9.50
N ASN A 103 -14.19 -4.54 -8.37
CA ASN A 103 -15.13 -5.51 -7.79
C ASN A 103 -16.41 -4.83 -7.26
N ASN A 104 -16.28 -3.67 -6.65
CA ASN A 104 -17.40 -2.90 -6.12
C ASN A 104 -18.25 -2.37 -7.26
N THR A 105 -17.62 -1.77 -8.28
CA THR A 105 -18.31 -1.26 -9.48
C THR A 105 -19.05 -2.41 -10.20
N ARG A 106 -18.40 -3.56 -10.39
CA ARG A 106 -19.03 -4.75 -10.98
C ARG A 106 -20.24 -5.24 -10.19
N ARG A 107 -20.13 -5.34 -8.86
CA ARG A 107 -21.24 -5.77 -7.99
C ARG A 107 -22.40 -4.77 -8.03
N ALA A 108 -22.12 -3.48 -8.02
CA ALA A 108 -23.15 -2.44 -8.11
C ALA A 108 -23.93 -2.53 -9.43
N ILE A 109 -23.22 -2.67 -10.55
CA ILE A 109 -23.84 -2.83 -11.87
C ILE A 109 -24.68 -4.11 -11.94
N GLN A 110 -24.15 -5.24 -11.44
CA GLN A 110 -24.90 -6.49 -11.40
C GLN A 110 -26.17 -6.39 -10.57
N LYS A 111 -26.15 -5.66 -9.45
CA LYS A 111 -27.33 -5.43 -8.63
C LYS A 111 -28.38 -4.61 -9.39
N LEU A 112 -27.97 -3.54 -10.06
CA LEU A 112 -28.87 -2.70 -10.88
C LEU A 112 -29.50 -3.49 -12.03
N LEU A 113 -28.75 -4.41 -12.63
CA LEU A 113 -29.22 -5.28 -13.71
C LEU A 113 -30.18 -6.37 -13.24
N ALA A 114 -29.98 -6.88 -12.03
CA ALA A 114 -30.82 -7.93 -11.46
C ALA A 114 -32.16 -7.41 -10.91
N GLU A 115 -32.33 -6.09 -10.83
CA GLU A 115 -33.52 -5.45 -10.28
C GLU A 115 -34.70 -5.54 -11.26
N LYS A 116 -35.55 -6.55 -11.04
CA LYS A 116 -36.71 -6.87 -11.89
C LYS A 116 -37.83 -5.80 -11.88
N ASN A 117 -37.81 -4.89 -10.90
CA ASN A 117 -38.87 -3.89 -10.70
C ASN A 117 -38.51 -2.51 -11.26
N SER A 118 -37.42 -2.38 -12.03
CA SER A 118 -37.06 -1.11 -12.64
C SER A 118 -38.01 -0.74 -13.77
N LEU A 119 -38.57 0.46 -13.73
CA LEU A 119 -39.41 1.01 -14.81
C LEU A 119 -38.59 1.35 -16.06
N PHE A 120 -37.27 1.53 -15.92
CA PHE A 120 -36.37 1.93 -16.99
C PHE A 120 -35.19 0.96 -17.15
N ASN A 121 -34.57 0.97 -18.33
CA ASN A 121 -33.33 0.26 -18.57
C ASN A 121 -32.15 1.04 -17.95
N ASN A 122 -31.68 0.56 -16.79
CA ASN A 122 -30.63 1.22 -16.03
C ASN A 122 -29.26 1.19 -16.71
N LEU A 123 -29.01 0.31 -17.70
CA LEU A 123 -27.73 0.25 -18.40
C LEU A 123 -27.37 1.55 -19.11
N GLN A 124 -28.38 2.22 -19.69
CA GLN A 124 -28.17 3.45 -20.46
C GLN A 124 -27.80 4.64 -19.57
N LEU A 125 -28.05 4.52 -18.26
CA LEU A 125 -27.77 5.55 -17.26
C LEU A 125 -26.40 5.37 -16.60
N ILE A 126 -25.75 4.21 -16.81
CA ILE A 126 -24.43 3.94 -16.24
C ILE A 126 -23.36 4.52 -17.15
N GLU A 127 -22.46 5.30 -16.56
CA GLU A 127 -21.33 5.89 -17.26
C GLU A 127 -20.42 4.82 -17.90
N LYS A 128 -19.98 5.05 -19.14
CA LYS A 128 -19.13 4.12 -19.89
C LYS A 128 -17.83 3.76 -19.15
N THR A 129 -17.23 4.73 -18.46
CA THR A 129 -16.02 4.55 -17.66
C THR A 129 -16.21 3.52 -16.55
N LYS A 130 -17.39 3.51 -15.90
CA LYS A 130 -17.73 2.54 -14.86
C LYS A 130 -17.98 1.15 -15.41
N LEU A 131 -18.54 1.06 -16.63
CA LEU A 131 -18.72 -0.21 -17.32
C LEU A 131 -17.36 -0.80 -17.74
N GLN A 132 -16.42 0.03 -18.20
CA GLN A 132 -15.02 -0.36 -18.45
C GLN A 132 -14.32 -0.81 -17.17
N GLU A 133 -14.41 -0.03 -16.09
CA GLU A 133 -13.82 -0.35 -14.78
C GLU A 133 -14.29 -1.72 -14.24
N ALA A 134 -15.57 -2.06 -14.47
CA ALA A 134 -16.15 -3.35 -14.10
C ALA A 134 -15.84 -4.50 -15.07
N GLY A 135 -15.25 -4.21 -16.24
CA GLY A 135 -14.89 -5.19 -17.26
C GLY A 135 -16.04 -5.62 -18.18
N PHE A 136 -17.06 -4.77 -18.38
CA PHE A 136 -18.15 -5.04 -19.33
C PHE A 136 -17.83 -4.62 -20.77
N TYR A 137 -16.84 -3.75 -20.97
CA TYR A 137 -16.30 -3.40 -22.28
C TYR A 137 -14.78 -3.55 -22.25
N SER A 138 -14.22 -3.97 -23.38
CA SER A 138 -12.78 -3.89 -23.68
C SER A 138 -12.62 -2.81 -24.73
N ASP A 139 -11.59 -1.97 -24.62
CA ASP A 139 -11.22 -1.04 -25.70
C ASP A 139 -10.87 -1.79 -26.98
#